data_AF-A0A944WYT4-F1
#
_entry.id   AF-A0A944WYT4-F1
#
_cell.length_a   1.000
_cell.length_b   1.000
_cell.length_c   1.000
_cell.angle_alpha   90.00
_cell.angle_beta   90.00
_cell.angle_gamma   90.00
#
_symmetry.space_group_name_H-M   'P 1'
#
loop_
_entity.id
_entity.type
_entity.pdbx_description
1 polymer ?
#
loop_
_entity_poly.entity_id
_entity_poly.type
_entity_poly.pdbx_seq_one_letter_code
_entity_poly.pdbx_strand_id
1 'polypeptide(L)'
;MSQLVLDRGARMRRNLLSKFQVGPYFLVVSLVVFVGLLTLVTLVFSTNEVTKGYTLNKLDAEQQGLVKIREIKDMQLSQVRALDAIKSSTKVSGMVRPRSVAFIHGDTVLVSR
;
A
#
# COMPACT_ATOMS: atom_id res chain seq x y z
N MET A 1 19.40 -33.82 -62.66
CA MET A 1 20.31 -34.43 -61.65
C MET A 1 20.38 -33.58 -60.37
N SER A 2 19.26 -33.35 -59.67
CA SER A 2 19.23 -32.38 -58.55
C SER A 2 18.48 -32.86 -57.30
N GLN A 3 18.44 -34.17 -57.05
CA GLN A 3 17.76 -34.75 -55.88
C GLN A 3 18.71 -35.36 -54.84
N LEU A 4 20.02 -35.37 -55.11
CA LEU A 4 21.01 -36.07 -54.26
C LEU A 4 21.62 -35.21 -53.14
N VAL A 5 21.32 -33.91 -53.06
CA VAL A 5 21.93 -32.99 -52.07
C VAL A 5 21.03 -32.74 -50.85
N LEU A 6 19.72 -33.00 -50.95
CA LEU A 6 18.77 -32.75 -49.85
C LEU A 6 18.74 -33.84 -48.76
N ASP A 7 19.33 -35.02 -49.00
CA ASP A 7 19.18 -36.16 -48.08
C ASP A 7 20.30 -36.25 -47.00
N ARG A 8 21.37 -35.44 -47.10
CA ARG A 8 22.44 -35.42 -46.07
C ARG A 8 22.07 -34.63 -44.82
N GLY A 9 21.22 -33.60 -44.92
CA GLY A 9 20.86 -32.76 -43.77
C GLY A 9 19.85 -33.40 -42.81
N ALA A 10 18.96 -34.25 -43.32
CA ALA A 10 17.86 -34.82 -42.53
C ALA A 10 18.30 -35.95 -41.57
N ARG A 11 19.36 -36.70 -41.93
CA ARG A 11 19.85 -37.82 -41.08
C ARG A 11 20.63 -37.35 -39.86
N MET A 12 21.28 -36.18 -39.92
CA MET A 12 22.09 -35.66 -38.81
C MET A 12 21.25 -35.15 -37.63
N ARG A 13 20.07 -34.56 -37.89
CA ARG A 13 19.16 -34.11 -36.82
C ARG A 13 18.51 -35.26 -36.04
N ARG A 14 18.29 -36.43 -36.66
CA ARG A 14 17.64 -37.58 -35.99
C ARG A 14 18.54 -38.28 -34.97
N ASN A 15 19.87 -38.25 -35.15
CA ASN A 15 20.80 -38.94 -34.25
C ASN A 15 21.13 -38.17 -32.95
N LEU A 16 20.82 -36.88 -32.87
CA LEU A 16 20.97 -36.08 -31.65
C LEU A 16 19.83 -36.31 -30.64
N LEU A 17 18.65 -36.70 -31.12
CA LEU A 17 17.45 -36.94 -30.31
C LEU A 17 17.36 -38.38 -29.77
N SER A 18 18.07 -39.35 -30.38
CA SER A 18 17.93 -40.77 -30.05
C SER A 18 18.93 -41.32 -29.05
N LYS A 19 19.89 -40.51 -28.58
CA LYS A 19 20.96 -40.93 -27.65
C LYS A 19 20.88 -40.30 -26.25
N PHE A 20 19.74 -39.74 -25.87
CA PHE A 20 19.50 -39.37 -24.47
C PHE A 20 18.99 -40.60 -23.69
N GLN A 21 19.90 -41.53 -23.39
CA GLN A 21 19.64 -42.52 -22.36
C GLN A 21 19.78 -41.82 -21.02
N VAL A 22 18.65 -41.34 -20.51
CA VAL A 22 18.57 -40.76 -19.17
C VAL A 22 18.83 -41.87 -18.17
N GLY A 23 20.05 -41.94 -17.66
CA GLY A 23 20.41 -42.92 -16.65
C GLY A 23 19.63 -42.69 -15.35
N PRO A 24 19.35 -43.75 -14.57
CA PRO A 24 18.59 -43.64 -13.32
C PRO A 24 19.21 -42.64 -12.33
N TYR A 25 20.54 -42.49 -12.34
CA TYR A 25 21.25 -41.49 -11.54
C TYR A 25 20.94 -40.05 -11.94
N PHE A 26 20.75 -39.77 -13.24
CA PHE A 26 20.37 -38.43 -13.70
C PHE A 26 18.97 -38.06 -13.20
N LEU A 27 18.04 -39.02 -13.22
CA LEU A 27 16.70 -38.85 -12.66
C LEU A 27 16.76 -38.51 -11.17
N VAL A 28 17.51 -39.29 -10.38
CA VAL A 28 17.65 -39.05 -8.93
C VAL A 28 18.28 -37.70 -8.63
N VAL A 29 19.38 -37.34 -9.33
CA VAL A 29 20.03 -36.03 -9.13
C VAL A 29 19.11 -34.88 -9.53
N SER A 30 18.41 -34.99 -10.66
CA SER A 30 17.47 -33.95 -11.10
C SER A 30 16.31 -33.77 -10.12
N LEU A 31 15.83 -34.86 -9.52
CA LEU A 31 14.78 -34.84 -8.50
C LEU A 31 15.26 -34.14 -7.23
N VAL A 32 16.47 -34.46 -6.75
CA VAL A 32 17.05 -33.81 -5.55
C VAL A 32 17.25 -32.32 -5.79
N VAL A 33 17.76 -31.93 -6.96
CA VAL A 33 17.92 -30.51 -7.33
C VAL A 33 16.57 -29.82 -7.42
N PHE A 34 15.55 -30.47 -7.98
CA PHE A 34 14.21 -29.91 -8.09
C PHE A 34 13.56 -29.68 -6.72
N VAL A 35 13.66 -30.65 -5.81
CA VAL A 35 13.19 -30.52 -4.42
C VAL A 35 13.97 -29.43 -3.68
N GLY A 36 15.29 -29.33 -3.90
CA GLY A 36 16.13 -28.27 -3.36
C GLY A 36 15.72 -26.88 -3.85
N LEU A 37 15.39 -26.75 -5.13
CA LEU A 37 14.87 -25.49 -5.69
C LEU A 37 13.51 -25.12 -5.11
N LEU A 38 12.58 -26.09 -5.02
CA LEU A 38 11.26 -25.84 -4.43
C LEU A 38 11.36 -25.36 -2.98
N THR A 39 12.21 -26.00 -2.18
CA THR A 39 12.40 -25.60 -0.77
C THR A 39 12.99 -24.20 -0.64
N LEU A 40 13.98 -23.84 -1.46
CA LEU A 40 14.52 -22.47 -1.50
C LEU A 40 13.46 -21.45 -1.91
N VAL A 41 12.68 -21.76 -2.94
CA VAL A 41 11.60 -20.89 -3.41
C VAL A 41 10.56 -20.68 -2.30
N THR A 42 10.08 -21.76 -1.68
CA THR A 42 9.12 -21.68 -0.56
C THR A 42 9.67 -20.87 0.61
N LEU A 43 10.95 -21.00 0.93
CA LEU A 43 11.58 -20.23 2.01
C LEU A 43 11.64 -18.72 1.68
N VAL A 44 11.99 -18.35 0.44
CA VAL A 44 11.99 -16.94 0.00
C VAL A 44 10.58 -16.35 0.00
N PHE A 45 9.57 -17.10 -0.44
CA PHE A 45 8.19 -16.64 -0.38
C PHE A 45 7.69 -16.49 1.05
N SER A 46 7.97 -17.47 1.92
CA SER A 46 7.57 -17.42 3.33
C SER A 46 8.21 -16.25 4.09
N THR A 47 9.50 -16.00 3.89
CA THR A 47 10.19 -14.86 4.51
C THR A 47 9.65 -13.51 4.03
N ASN A 48 9.31 -13.39 2.74
CA ASN A 48 8.68 -12.18 2.20
C ASN A 48 7.27 -11.94 2.75
N GLU A 49 6.46 -12.98 2.91
CA GLU A 49 5.12 -12.88 3.51
C GLU A 49 5.18 -12.45 4.97
N VAL A 50 6.11 -13.02 5.74
CA VAL A 50 6.32 -12.64 7.15
C VAL A 50 6.75 -11.17 7.27
N THR A 51 7.68 -10.73 6.43
CA THR A 51 8.16 -9.33 6.44
C THR A 51 7.03 -8.35 6.10
N LYS A 52 6.20 -8.70 5.10
CA LYS A 52 5.01 -7.91 4.75
C LYS A 52 4.00 -7.86 5.91
N GLY A 53 3.77 -8.97 6.60
CA GLY A 53 2.91 -9.03 7.77
C GLY A 53 3.35 -8.09 8.90
N TYR A 54 4.66 -8.04 9.20
CA TYR A 54 5.20 -7.11 10.18
C TYR A 54 5.01 -5.65 9.78
N THR A 55 5.27 -5.31 8.51
CA THR A 55 5.07 -3.94 8.04
C THR A 55 3.60 -3.52 8.06
N LEU A 56 2.69 -4.46 7.73
CA LEU A 56 1.25 -4.20 7.72
C LEU A 56 0.73 -3.97 9.15
N ASN A 57 1.12 -4.84 10.08
CA ASN A 57 0.69 -4.74 11.48
C ASN A 57 1.23 -3.46 12.14
N LYS A 58 2.44 -3.02 11.77
CA LYS A 58 2.98 -1.73 12.23
C LYS A 58 2.14 -0.55 11.71
N LEU A 59 1.76 -0.58 10.43
CA LEU A 59 0.91 0.45 9.82
C LEU A 59 -0.48 0.49 10.46
N ASP A 60 -1.08 -0.68 10.70
CA ASP A 60 -2.40 -0.79 11.34
C ASP A 60 -2.38 -0.22 12.76
N ALA A 61 -1.33 -0.53 13.53
CA ALA A 61 -1.15 0.01 14.88
C ALA A 61 -1.00 1.54 14.88
N GLU A 62 -0.23 2.08 13.93
CA GLU A 62 -0.06 3.54 13.76
C GLU A 62 -1.38 4.21 13.35
N GLN A 63 -2.10 3.62 12.41
CA GLN A 63 -3.40 4.11 11.96
C GLN A 63 -4.42 4.15 13.12
N GLN A 64 -4.49 3.09 13.93
CA GLN A 64 -5.36 3.07 15.12
C GLN A 64 -4.97 4.16 16.13
N GLY A 65 -3.67 4.39 16.32
CA GLY A 65 -3.17 5.48 17.16
C GLY A 65 -3.63 6.86 16.67
N LEU A 66 -3.50 7.12 15.37
CA LEU A 66 -3.92 8.38 14.75
C LEU A 66 -5.44 8.60 14.83
N VAL A 67 -6.24 7.55 14.61
CA VAL A 67 -7.71 7.63 14.74
C VAL A 67 -8.09 8.01 16.17
N LYS A 68 -7.48 7.38 17.18
CA LYS A 68 -7.74 7.71 18.59
C LYS A 68 -7.37 9.15 18.92
N ILE A 69 -6.24 9.66 18.42
CA ILE A 69 -5.85 11.06 18.60
C ILE A 69 -6.88 12.00 17.97
N ARG A 70 -7.33 11.68 16.75
CA ARG A 70 -8.36 12.45 16.06
C ARG A 70 -9.66 12.51 16.86
N GLU A 71 -10.14 11.39 17.38
CA GLU A 71 -11.36 11.34 18.19
C GLU A 71 -11.26 12.23 19.45
N ILE A 72 -10.11 12.19 20.14
CA ILE A 72 -9.86 13.06 21.30
C ILE A 72 -9.90 14.54 20.88
N LYS A 73 -9.30 14.89 19.73
CA LYS A 73 -9.28 16.27 19.22
C LYS A 73 -10.66 16.74 18.79
N ASP A 74 -11.43 15.89 18.12
CA ASP A 74 -12.80 16.20 17.72
C ASP A 74 -13.70 16.41 18.96
N MET A 75 -13.50 15.62 20.01
CA MET A 75 -14.19 15.83 21.29
C MET A 75 -13.81 17.17 21.94
N GLN A 76 -12.52 17.51 22.00
CA GLN A 76 -12.05 18.80 22.51
C GLN A 76 -12.62 19.97 21.71
N LEU A 77 -12.65 19.85 20.38
CA LEU A 77 -13.20 20.88 19.50
C LEU A 77 -14.71 21.03 19.71
N SER A 78 -15.43 19.92 19.89
CA SER A 78 -16.85 19.92 20.20
C SER A 78 -17.14 20.59 21.55
N GLN A 79 -16.31 20.34 22.57
CA GLN A 79 -16.41 21.03 23.87
C GLN A 79 -16.21 22.54 23.73
N VAL A 80 -15.22 22.99 22.96
CA VAL A 80 -14.99 24.44 22.73
C VAL A 80 -16.13 25.06 21.92
N ARG A 81 -16.73 24.32 20.99
CA ARG A 81 -17.87 24.77 20.18
C ARG A 81 -19.21 24.66 20.92
N ALA A 82 -19.25 23.97 22.06
CA ALA A 82 -20.47 23.85 22.84
C ALA A 82 -20.94 25.24 23.28
N LEU A 83 -22.25 25.49 23.12
CA LEU A 83 -22.86 26.78 23.42
C LEU A 83 -22.57 27.23 24.86
N ASP A 84 -22.47 26.29 25.79
CA ASP A 84 -22.15 26.55 27.19
C ASP A 84 -20.71 27.06 27.38
N ALA A 85 -19.74 26.49 26.66
CA ALA A 85 -18.36 26.98 26.67
C ALA A 85 -18.28 28.41 26.09
N ILE A 86 -19.01 28.67 25.00
CA ILE A 86 -19.08 30.00 24.37
C ILE A 86 -19.75 31.01 25.31
N LYS A 87 -20.84 30.66 25.98
CA LYS A 87 -21.52 31.53 26.96
C LYS A 87 -20.65 31.84 28.17
N SER A 88 -19.85 30.88 28.62
CA SER A 88 -18.92 31.04 29.76
C SER A 88 -17.64 31.83 29.41
N SER A 89 -17.39 32.10 28.12
CA SER A 89 -16.24 32.87 27.67
C SER A 89 -16.33 34.33 28.13
N THR A 90 -15.27 34.83 28.77
CA THR A 90 -15.13 36.23 29.23
C THR A 90 -15.36 37.24 28.10
N LYS A 91 -15.02 36.86 26.86
CA LYS A 91 -15.21 37.70 25.68
C LYS A 91 -16.69 37.86 25.32
N VAL A 92 -17.49 36.80 25.48
CA VAL A 92 -18.95 36.81 25.21
C VAL A 92 -19.70 37.45 26.37
N SER A 93 -19.29 37.21 27.61
CA SER A 93 -19.87 37.86 28.79
C SER A 93 -19.77 39.38 28.74
N GLY A 94 -18.76 39.93 28.06
CA GLY A 94 -18.60 41.37 27.85
C GLY A 94 -19.31 41.92 26.60
N MET A 95 -19.97 41.09 25.79
CA MET A 95 -20.65 41.57 24.58
C MET A 95 -21.95 42.29 24.94
N VAL A 96 -22.04 43.56 24.53
CA VAL A 96 -23.24 44.38 24.66
C VAL A 96 -24.02 44.35 23.34
N ARG A 97 -25.34 44.25 23.42
CA ARG A 97 -26.20 44.27 22.23
C ARG A 97 -26.05 45.64 21.52
N PRO A 98 -25.70 45.67 20.23
CA PRO A 98 -25.55 46.92 19.50
C PRO A 98 -26.89 47.66 19.45
N ARG A 99 -26.87 48.98 19.71
CA ARG A 99 -28.08 49.82 19.74
C ARG A 99 -28.71 50.02 18.36
N SER A 100 -27.92 49.93 17.29
CA SER A 100 -28.40 49.97 15.92
C SER A 100 -27.54 49.06 15.06
N VAL A 101 -28.16 48.41 14.08
CA VAL A 101 -27.48 47.59 13.08
C VAL A 101 -27.71 48.30 11.74
N ALA A 102 -26.64 48.81 11.15
CA ALA A 102 -26.68 49.43 9.83
C ALA A 102 -26.29 48.38 8.79
N PHE A 103 -27.17 48.14 7.82
CA PHE A 103 -26.90 47.23 6.71
C PHE A 103 -26.40 48.06 5.52
N ILE A 104 -25.13 47.90 5.18
CA ILE A 104 -24.53 48.56 4.02
C ILE A 104 -24.85 47.71 2.79
N HIS A 105 -25.60 48.27 1.84
CA HIS A 105 -25.80 47.68 0.51
C HIS A 105 -24.89 48.43 -0.47
N GLY A 106 -23.79 47.80 -0.90
CA GLY A 106 -22.87 48.32 -1.94
C GLY A 106 -21.38 48.30 -1.54
N ASP A 107 -20.51 48.54 -2.53
CA ASP A 107 -19.05 48.64 -2.36
C ASP A 107 -18.69 49.92 -1.59
N THR A 108 -18.60 49.84 -0.27
CA THR A 108 -18.22 50.99 0.57
C THR A 108 -17.03 50.64 1.46
N VAL A 109 -15.98 51.46 1.39
CA VAL A 109 -14.77 51.34 2.22
C VAL A 109 -15.05 52.02 3.56
N LEU A 110 -15.11 51.25 4.64
CA LEU A 110 -15.15 51.77 6.01
C LEU A 110 -13.77 52.30 6.40
N VAL A 111 -13.61 53.62 6.45
CA VAL A 111 -12.47 54.28 7.11
C VAL A 111 -12.94 54.70 8.50
N SER A 112 -12.49 54.01 9.55
CA SER A 112 -12.70 54.44 10.94
C SER A 112 -11.61 55.42 11.36
N ARG A 113 -12.00 56.51 12.02
CA ARG A 113 -11.12 57.55 12.57
C ARG A 113 -10.55 57.14 13.93
#